data_AF-A0A956J9A3-F1
#
_entry.id   AF-A0A956J9A3-F1
#
_cell.length_a   1.000
_cell.length_b   1.000
_cell.length_c   1.000
_cell.angle_alpha   90.00
_cell.angle_beta   90.00
_cell.angle_gamma   90.00
#
_symmetry.space_group_name_H-M   'P 1'
#
loop_
_entity.id
_entity.type
_entity.pdbx_description
1 polymer ?
#
loop_
_entity_poly.entity_id
_entity_poly.type
_entity_poly.pdbx_seq_one_letter_code
_entity_poly.pdbx_strand_id
1 'polypeptide(L)'
;MSASSQAPVPDTLDLASLYLGSPAGRAHTVSLKLSEESGGNRKGTLVLDPNICTIDEWGDRQGCTKIALRAIDVVTTRMRTLDPSGHRRVLHEMTSDAFGNEKANLIEYPAAGLWSLVYTVEGEGHWVVPLFDAELVTSDPAGTIIMRYGVPMRDVLERGDLEEMKREIATVRSALAALDAVPGVRTTRALADDHVADVRAALAELEAAVAESES
;
A
#
# COMPACT_ATOMS: atom_id res chain seq x y z
N MET A 1 -8.75 22.34 29.49
CA MET A 1 -8.43 20.90 29.42
C MET A 1 -8.80 20.44 28.03
N SER A 2 -7.83 20.41 27.11
CA SER A 2 -8.09 20.09 25.70
C SER A 2 -7.94 18.59 25.48
N ALA A 3 -9.04 17.93 25.11
CA ALA A 3 -9.02 16.58 24.60
C ALA A 3 -8.54 16.62 23.14
N SER A 4 -7.36 16.05 22.87
CA SER A 4 -6.89 15.76 21.52
C SER A 4 -7.77 14.67 20.91
N SER A 5 -8.64 15.04 19.98
CA SER A 5 -9.35 14.10 19.12
C SER A 5 -8.47 13.82 17.90
N GLN A 6 -7.81 12.65 17.91
CA GLN A 6 -7.13 12.06 16.75
C GLN A 6 -8.21 11.44 15.84
N ALA A 7 -8.12 11.70 14.54
CA ALA A 7 -8.94 11.02 13.53
C ALA A 7 -8.61 9.51 13.48
N PRO A 8 -9.59 8.63 13.16
CA PRO A 8 -9.39 7.19 13.15
C PRO A 8 -8.39 6.79 12.04
N VAL A 9 -7.36 6.06 12.44
CA VAL A 9 -6.49 5.28 11.55
C VAL A 9 -7.37 4.21 10.89
N PRO A 10 -7.17 3.82 9.61
CA PRO A 10 -7.95 2.75 9.00
C PRO A 10 -8.03 1.53 9.94
N ASP A 11 -9.26 1.09 10.22
CA ASP A 11 -9.61 0.08 11.24
C ASP A 11 -8.91 -1.27 10.98
N THR A 12 -8.36 -1.47 9.80
CA THR A 12 -7.53 -2.61 9.43
C THR A 12 -6.39 -2.17 8.54
N LEU A 13 -5.20 -2.73 8.76
CA LEU A 13 -4.03 -2.52 7.91
C LEU A 13 -3.93 -3.69 6.92
N ASP A 14 -4.21 -3.45 5.65
CA ASP A 14 -4.16 -4.46 4.58
C ASP A 14 -3.01 -4.13 3.63
N LEU A 15 -2.00 -4.98 3.61
CA LEU A 15 -0.73 -4.73 2.93
C LEU A 15 -0.36 -5.86 1.98
N ALA A 16 0.27 -5.52 0.86
CA ALA A 16 0.78 -6.48 -0.11
C ALA A 16 2.13 -6.03 -0.69
N SER A 17 2.95 -6.99 -1.08
CA SER A 17 4.15 -6.76 -1.89
C SER A 17 3.81 -6.83 -3.37
N LEU A 18 4.64 -6.20 -4.21
CA LEU A 18 4.76 -6.57 -5.61
C LEU A 18 5.33 -8.01 -5.73
N TYR A 19 5.26 -8.58 -6.94
CA TYR A 19 5.91 -9.86 -7.21
C TYR A 19 7.43 -9.74 -7.07
N LEU A 20 8.03 -10.66 -6.32
CA LEU A 20 9.45 -10.70 -6.02
C LEU A 20 10.13 -11.65 -7.00
N GLY A 21 10.96 -11.11 -7.91
CA GLY A 21 11.74 -11.94 -8.83
C GLY A 21 12.73 -12.87 -8.11
N SER A 22 13.22 -12.46 -6.94
CA SER A 22 13.96 -13.33 -6.00
C SER A 22 13.10 -13.53 -4.75
N PRO A 23 12.77 -14.79 -4.37
CA PRO A 23 11.82 -15.03 -3.29
C PRO A 23 12.41 -14.67 -1.93
N ALA A 24 11.56 -14.16 -1.03
CA ALA A 24 11.87 -13.95 0.38
C ALA A 24 11.61 -15.25 1.16
N GLY A 25 12.67 -15.94 1.57
CA GLY A 25 12.62 -17.32 2.08
C GLY A 25 12.22 -18.28 0.96
N ARG A 26 10.92 -18.31 0.62
CA ARG A 26 10.33 -19.04 -0.51
C ARG A 26 9.11 -18.33 -1.12
N ALA A 27 8.79 -17.13 -0.64
CA ALA A 27 7.63 -16.38 -1.06
C ALA A 27 7.99 -15.42 -2.19
N HIS A 28 7.26 -15.51 -3.30
CA HIS A 28 7.31 -14.55 -4.39
C HIS A 28 6.30 -13.42 -4.22
N THR A 29 5.26 -13.59 -3.41
CA THR A 29 4.40 -12.49 -2.95
C THR A 29 4.15 -12.63 -1.46
N VAL A 30 4.06 -11.49 -0.77
CA VAL A 30 3.75 -11.42 0.65
C VAL A 30 2.56 -10.51 0.83
N SER A 31 1.54 -10.96 1.56
CA SER A 31 0.46 -10.08 2.03
C SER A 31 0.29 -10.18 3.54
N LEU A 32 -0.15 -9.09 4.14
CA LEU A 32 -0.28 -8.95 5.58
C LEU A 32 -1.55 -8.17 5.86
N LYS A 33 -2.51 -8.84 6.52
CA LYS A 33 -3.74 -8.21 6.97
C LYS A 33 -3.76 -8.18 8.48
N LEU A 34 -3.81 -7.00 9.07
CA LEU A 34 -3.83 -6.78 10.52
C LEU A 34 -5.10 -6.04 10.93
N SER A 35 -5.60 -6.39 12.11
CA SER A 35 -6.70 -5.73 12.78
C SER A 35 -6.33 -4.31 13.22
N GLU A 36 -7.32 -3.63 13.77
CA GLU A 36 -7.14 -2.42 14.54
C GLU A 36 -6.11 -2.64 15.66
N GLU A 37 -5.40 -1.57 16.00
CA GLU A 37 -4.45 -1.58 17.09
C GLU A 37 -5.15 -1.48 18.45
N SER A 38 -4.93 -2.47 19.31
CA SER A 38 -5.42 -2.46 20.68
C SER A 38 -4.25 -2.62 21.65
N GLY A 39 -4.01 -1.58 22.45
CA GLY A 39 -2.90 -1.57 23.42
C GLY A 39 -1.51 -1.68 22.77
N GLY A 40 -1.35 -1.18 21.54
CA GLY A 40 -0.10 -1.30 20.77
C GLY A 40 0.08 -2.63 20.04
N ASN A 41 -0.92 -3.51 20.09
CA ASN A 41 -0.88 -4.80 19.40
C ASN A 41 -1.88 -4.83 18.24
N ARG A 42 -1.52 -5.51 17.15
CA ARG A 42 -2.45 -5.87 16.07
C ARG A 42 -2.37 -7.36 15.82
N LYS A 43 -3.51 -8.01 15.64
CA LYS A 43 -3.60 -9.43 15.28
C LYS A 43 -3.93 -9.56 13.81
N GLY A 44 -3.52 -10.63 13.17
CA GLY A 44 -3.93 -10.85 11.79
C GLY A 44 -3.22 -12.01 11.15
N THR A 45 -3.08 -11.96 9.84
CA THR A 45 -2.57 -13.06 9.04
C THR A 45 -1.51 -12.55 8.06
N LEU A 46 -0.33 -13.16 8.13
CA LEU A 46 0.72 -13.06 7.13
C LEU A 46 0.54 -14.20 6.14
N VAL A 47 0.43 -13.90 4.85
CA VAL A 47 0.34 -14.89 3.78
C VAL A 47 1.60 -14.83 2.94
N LEU A 48 2.23 -15.99 2.79
CA LEU A 48 3.41 -16.22 1.97
C LEU A 48 2.99 -17.03 0.74
N ASP A 49 3.11 -16.43 -0.44
CA ASP A 49 2.78 -17.06 -1.71
C ASP A 49 4.05 -17.60 -2.39
N PRO A 50 4.25 -18.93 -2.47
CA PRO A 50 5.42 -19.51 -3.12
C PRO A 50 5.27 -19.65 -4.63
N ASN A 51 4.18 -19.17 -5.23
CA ASN A 51 3.92 -19.39 -6.64
C ASN A 51 4.90 -18.63 -7.54
N ILE A 52 5.47 -19.36 -8.48
CA ILE A 52 6.38 -18.82 -9.49
C ILE A 52 5.52 -18.42 -10.68
N CYS A 53 5.64 -17.16 -11.08
CA CYS A 53 4.96 -16.61 -12.24
C CYS A 53 5.97 -16.23 -13.32
N THR A 54 5.59 -16.42 -14.58
CA THR A 54 6.22 -15.71 -15.70
C THR A 54 5.78 -14.26 -15.68
N ILE A 55 6.71 -13.35 -15.91
CA ILE A 55 6.49 -11.90 -15.87
C ILE A 55 6.76 -11.32 -17.25
N ASP A 56 5.89 -10.44 -17.75
CA ASP A 56 6.09 -9.74 -19.02
C ASP A 56 6.96 -8.47 -18.86
N GLU A 57 7.13 -7.70 -19.94
CA GLU A 57 7.94 -6.48 -19.90
C GLU A 57 7.40 -5.36 -18.99
N TRP A 58 6.13 -5.44 -18.57
CA TRP A 58 5.48 -4.47 -17.69
C TRP A 58 5.50 -4.86 -16.22
N GLY A 59 5.98 -6.07 -15.91
CA GLY A 59 5.99 -6.60 -14.55
C GLY A 59 4.72 -7.38 -14.20
N ASP A 60 3.82 -7.61 -15.17
CA ASP A 60 2.56 -8.29 -14.93
C ASP A 60 2.72 -9.81 -14.90
N ARG A 61 1.94 -10.44 -14.02
CA ARG A 61 1.96 -11.89 -13.84
C ARG A 61 1.14 -12.53 -14.95
N GLN A 62 1.77 -13.42 -15.70
CA GLN A 62 1.13 -14.21 -16.75
C GLN A 62 0.78 -15.60 -16.19
N GLY A 63 1.50 -16.65 -16.59
CA GLY A 63 1.29 -18.00 -16.07
C GLY A 63 1.97 -18.23 -14.72
N CYS A 64 1.21 -18.62 -13.70
CA CYS A 64 1.72 -18.97 -12.37
C CYS A 64 1.57 -20.47 -12.06
N THR A 65 2.47 -21.00 -11.22
CA THR A 65 2.28 -22.31 -10.58
C THR A 65 1.04 -22.31 -9.66
N LYS A 66 0.64 -23.49 -9.18
CA LYS A 66 -0.51 -23.67 -8.26
C LYS A 66 -0.12 -24.40 -6.98
N ILE A 67 0.88 -23.86 -6.30
CA ILE A 67 1.36 -24.29 -4.99
C ILE A 67 0.47 -23.62 -3.93
N ALA A 68 0.20 -24.34 -2.84
CA ALA A 68 -0.61 -23.84 -1.75
C ALA A 68 0.06 -22.63 -1.05
N LEU A 69 -0.74 -21.62 -0.75
CA LEU A 69 -0.33 -20.47 0.05
C LEU A 69 -0.10 -20.90 1.49
N ARG A 70 0.87 -20.28 2.17
CA ARG A 70 1.07 -20.46 3.61
C ARG A 70 0.54 -19.24 4.35
N ALA A 71 -0.59 -19.42 5.02
CA ALA A 71 -1.15 -18.44 5.93
C ALA A 71 -0.64 -18.68 7.36
N ILE A 72 -0.19 -17.62 8.02
CA ILE A 72 0.40 -17.63 9.36
C ILE A 72 -0.35 -16.61 10.20
N ASP A 73 -0.98 -17.05 11.28
CA ASP A 73 -1.56 -16.12 12.25
C ASP A 73 -0.46 -15.43 13.03
N VAL A 74 -0.51 -14.10 13.07
CA VAL A 74 0.54 -13.27 13.64
C VAL A 74 -0.04 -12.26 14.62
N VAL A 75 0.79 -11.90 15.60
CA VAL A 75 0.59 -10.73 16.45
C VAL A 75 1.76 -9.79 16.22
N THR A 76 1.46 -8.54 15.92
CA THR A 76 2.46 -7.47 15.84
C THR A 76 2.33 -6.57 17.07
N THR A 77 3.47 -6.26 17.68
CA THR A 77 3.57 -5.42 18.88
C THR A 77 4.40 -4.20 18.54
N ARG A 78 3.82 -3.01 18.67
CA ARG A 78 4.54 -1.74 18.47
C ARG A 78 5.58 -1.54 19.57
N MET A 79 6.84 -1.48 19.18
CA MET A 79 7.95 -1.31 20.11
C MET A 79 8.16 0.18 20.43
N ARG A 80 8.53 0.47 21.68
CA ARG A 80 8.90 1.83 22.12
C ARG A 80 10.36 2.19 21.86
N THR A 81 11.09 1.29 21.20
CA THR A 81 12.50 1.47 20.88
C THR A 81 12.65 2.64 19.90
N LEU A 82 13.59 3.54 20.20
CA LEU A 82 13.96 4.60 19.27
C LEU A 82 14.77 4.03 18.11
N ASP A 83 14.47 4.50 16.91
CA ASP A 83 15.28 4.22 15.74
C ASP A 83 16.73 4.73 15.96
N PRO A 84 17.73 3.84 16.03
CA PRO A 84 19.10 4.24 16.33
C PRO A 84 19.72 5.12 15.25
N SER A 85 19.20 5.08 14.03
CA SER A 85 19.65 5.92 12.91
C SER A 85 18.94 7.28 12.87
N GLY A 86 17.97 7.53 13.75
CA GLY A 86 17.24 8.80 13.80
C GLY A 86 16.26 9.03 12.66
N HIS A 87 15.97 8.02 11.82
CA HIS A 87 15.03 8.14 10.70
C HIS A 87 13.56 8.06 11.13
N ARG A 88 13.30 7.99 12.44
CA ARG A 88 11.95 7.96 13.04
C ARG A 88 11.10 6.79 12.54
N ARG A 89 11.74 5.67 12.20
CA ARG A 89 11.05 4.40 11.90
C ARG A 89 10.42 3.85 13.18
N VAL A 90 9.28 3.17 13.04
CA VAL A 90 8.65 2.45 14.14
C VAL A 90 8.82 0.96 13.90
N LEU A 91 9.43 0.28 14.88
CA LEU A 91 9.56 -1.17 14.87
C LEU A 91 8.32 -1.79 15.47
N HIS A 92 7.74 -2.74 14.76
CA HIS A 92 6.70 -3.64 15.23
C HIS A 92 7.26 -5.06 15.25
N GLU A 93 7.43 -5.63 16.44
CA GLU A 93 7.87 -7.01 16.60
C GLU A 93 6.72 -7.95 16.22
N MET A 94 6.98 -8.95 15.37
CA MET A 94 5.97 -9.91 14.94
C MET A 94 6.23 -11.28 15.56
N THR A 95 5.21 -11.85 16.19
CA THR A 95 5.26 -13.17 16.82
C THR A 95 4.17 -14.08 16.27
N SER A 96 4.45 -15.39 16.27
CA SER A 96 3.52 -16.44 15.87
C SER A 96 3.99 -17.77 16.44
N ASP A 97 3.05 -18.62 16.83
CA ASP A 97 3.34 -20.01 17.22
C ASP A 97 3.77 -20.87 16.02
N ALA A 98 3.47 -20.42 14.79
CA ALA A 98 3.84 -21.11 13.55
C ALA A 98 5.23 -20.69 13.02
N PHE A 99 5.90 -19.73 13.65
CA PHE A 99 7.30 -19.45 13.37
C PHE A 99 8.19 -20.50 14.04
N GLY A 100 8.86 -21.31 13.22
CA GLY A 100 9.89 -22.26 13.66
C GLY A 100 11.25 -21.58 13.76
N ASN A 101 12.07 -21.78 12.72
CA ASN A 101 13.37 -21.11 12.55
C ASN A 101 13.25 -19.72 11.88
N GLU A 102 12.04 -19.16 11.87
CA GLU A 102 11.69 -17.96 11.13
C GLU A 102 11.47 -16.80 12.09
N LYS A 103 11.77 -15.57 11.65
CA LYS A 103 11.48 -14.35 12.38
C LYS A 103 10.97 -13.29 11.41
N ALA A 104 10.00 -12.50 11.87
CA ALA A 104 9.46 -11.40 11.11
C ALA A 104 9.42 -10.14 11.98
N ASN A 105 9.68 -8.98 11.38
CA ASN A 105 9.44 -7.69 11.99
C ASN A 105 8.81 -6.76 10.95
N LEU A 106 7.84 -5.97 11.37
CA LEU A 106 7.23 -4.96 10.52
C LEU A 106 7.84 -3.60 10.86
N ILE A 107 8.33 -2.90 9.84
CA ILE A 107 8.93 -1.56 9.98
C ILE A 107 7.99 -0.57 9.31
N GLU A 108 7.52 0.39 10.10
CA GLU A 108 6.76 1.52 9.61
C GLU A 108 7.72 2.69 9.33
N TYR A 109 7.48 3.37 8.20
CA TYR A 109 8.12 4.63 7.83
C TYR A 109 7.06 5.73 7.83
N PRO A 110 6.71 6.32 9.00
CA PRO A 110 5.55 7.20 9.12
C PRO A 110 5.60 8.42 8.21
N ALA A 111 6.81 8.95 7.97
CA ALA A 111 7.00 10.12 7.11
C ALA A 111 6.73 9.85 5.62
N ALA A 112 6.82 8.59 5.18
CA ALA A 112 6.61 8.19 3.80
C ALA A 112 5.30 7.41 3.59
N GLY A 113 4.59 7.06 4.66
CA GLY A 113 3.43 6.17 4.57
C GLY A 113 3.77 4.76 4.06
N LEU A 114 5.03 4.32 4.25
CA LEU A 114 5.54 3.05 3.73
C LEU A 114 5.72 2.03 4.84
N TRP A 115 5.59 0.76 4.46
CA TRP A 115 5.82 -0.38 5.32
C TRP A 115 6.88 -1.30 4.73
N SER A 116 7.61 -2.00 5.58
CA SER A 116 8.51 -3.06 5.13
C SER A 116 8.47 -4.23 6.10
N LEU A 117 8.38 -5.44 5.56
CA LEU A 117 8.58 -6.66 6.32
C LEU A 117 10.06 -7.04 6.28
N VAL A 118 10.69 -7.14 7.45
CA VAL A 118 11.99 -7.78 7.59
C VAL A 118 11.75 -9.24 7.95
N TYR A 119 11.93 -10.13 6.99
CA TYR A 119 11.73 -11.56 7.14
C TYR A 119 13.08 -12.27 7.23
N THR A 120 13.26 -13.18 8.17
CA THR A 120 14.51 -13.91 8.39
C THR A 120 14.21 -15.39 8.57
N VAL A 121 14.99 -16.23 7.90
CA VAL A 121 14.96 -17.68 8.08
C VAL A 121 16.36 -18.11 8.49
N GLU A 122 16.50 -18.67 9.68
CA GLU A 122 17.79 -19.08 10.22
C GLU A 122 18.45 -20.12 9.30
N GLY A 123 19.68 -19.82 8.88
CA GLY A 123 20.44 -20.65 7.95
C GLY A 123 20.18 -20.37 6.46
N GLU A 124 19.11 -19.65 6.09
CA GLU A 124 18.82 -19.31 4.69
C GLU A 124 19.12 -17.83 4.37
N GLY A 125 18.75 -16.89 5.26
CA GLY A 125 19.03 -15.47 5.04
C GLY A 125 18.05 -14.51 5.69
N HIS A 126 18.16 -13.23 5.31
CA HIS A 126 17.24 -12.17 5.69
C HIS A 126 16.84 -11.36 4.45
N TRP A 127 15.59 -10.92 4.42
CA TRP A 127 15.00 -10.18 3.31
C TRP A 127 14.26 -8.98 3.87
N VAL A 128 14.28 -7.89 3.09
CA VAL A 128 13.46 -6.71 3.35
C VAL A 128 12.48 -6.60 2.20
N VAL A 129 11.19 -6.76 2.50
CA VAL A 129 10.11 -6.76 1.53
C VAL A 129 9.29 -5.48 1.71
N PRO A 130 9.33 -4.55 0.75
CA PRO A 130 8.43 -3.39 0.74
C PRO A 130 6.98 -3.86 0.69
N LEU A 131 6.14 -3.24 1.52
CA LEU A 131 4.72 -3.50 1.59
C LEU A 131 3.96 -2.19 1.31
N PHE A 132 2.97 -2.29 0.45
CA PHE A 132 2.08 -1.21 0.04
C PHE A 132 0.66 -1.53 0.48
N ASP A 133 -0.21 -0.53 0.52
CA ASP A 133 -1.65 -0.77 0.68
C ASP A 133 -2.12 -1.77 -0.38
N ALA A 134 -2.82 -2.83 0.05
CA ALA A 134 -3.27 -3.89 -0.83
C ALA A 134 -4.15 -3.36 -1.98
N GLU A 135 -4.87 -2.25 -1.76
CA GLU A 135 -5.67 -1.60 -2.81
C GLU A 135 -4.82 -1.00 -3.94
N LEU A 136 -3.55 -0.69 -3.69
CA LEU A 136 -2.61 -0.19 -4.70
C LEU A 136 -2.03 -1.30 -5.55
N VAL A 137 -2.05 -2.54 -5.05
CA VAL A 137 -1.42 -3.71 -5.68
C VAL A 137 -2.49 -4.69 -6.18
N THR A 138 -3.73 -4.22 -6.34
CA THR A 138 -4.81 -5.08 -6.82
C THR A 138 -4.47 -5.57 -8.22
N SER A 139 -4.46 -6.89 -8.38
CA SER A 139 -4.43 -7.50 -9.69
C SER A 139 -5.83 -7.78 -10.18
N ASP A 140 -6.08 -7.55 -11.47
CA ASP A 140 -7.27 -8.09 -12.12
C ASP A 140 -7.23 -9.64 -12.17
N PRO A 141 -8.31 -10.32 -12.61
CA PRO A 141 -8.31 -11.78 -12.74
C PRO A 141 -7.24 -12.34 -13.70
N ALA A 142 -6.63 -11.50 -14.54
CA ALA A 142 -5.53 -11.85 -15.43
C ALA A 142 -4.15 -11.71 -14.76
N GLY A 143 -4.06 -11.08 -13.58
CA GLY A 143 -2.81 -10.92 -12.84
C GLY A 143 -2.14 -9.55 -13.03
N THR A 144 -2.75 -8.66 -13.81
CA THR A 144 -2.25 -7.30 -14.14
C THR A 144 -2.28 -6.41 -12.91
N ILE A 145 -1.13 -5.86 -12.49
CA ILE A 145 -1.08 -4.94 -11.34
C ILE A 145 -1.60 -3.57 -11.77
N ILE A 146 -2.80 -3.20 -11.31
CA ILE A 146 -3.33 -1.85 -11.52
C ILE A 146 -2.84 -0.99 -10.35
N MET A 147 -1.74 -0.27 -10.56
CA MET A 147 -1.35 0.82 -9.66
C MET A 147 -2.43 1.91 -9.75
N ARG A 148 -3.37 1.91 -8.79
CA ARG A 148 -4.48 2.89 -8.76
C ARG A 148 -4.03 4.35 -8.65
N TYR A 149 -2.77 4.58 -8.30
CA TYR A 149 -2.15 5.91 -8.29
C TYR A 149 -0.86 5.85 -9.10
N GLY A 150 -1.00 5.95 -10.41
CA GLY A 150 0.15 5.70 -11.28
C GLY A 150 -0.02 6.10 -12.73
N VAL A 151 -0.93 7.03 -13.06
CA VAL A 151 -0.83 7.83 -14.29
C VAL A 151 -1.40 9.21 -13.95
N PRO A 152 -0.54 10.23 -13.71
CA PRO A 152 -1.02 11.55 -13.31
C PRO A 152 -1.87 12.12 -14.45
N MET A 153 -2.92 12.89 -14.16
CA MET A 153 -3.84 13.51 -15.13
C MET A 153 -3.15 14.15 -16.37
N ARG A 154 -1.86 14.51 -16.25
CA ARG A 154 -0.98 14.93 -17.35
C ARG A 154 -0.75 13.89 -18.44
N ASP A 155 -0.58 12.60 -18.11
CA ASP A 155 -0.44 11.54 -19.12
C ASP A 155 -1.75 11.31 -19.86
N VAL A 156 -2.90 11.46 -19.17
CA VAL A 156 -4.23 11.37 -19.79
C VAL A 156 -4.47 12.57 -20.72
N LEU A 157 -4.03 13.77 -20.32
CA LEU A 157 -3.96 14.96 -21.19
C LEU A 157 -3.04 14.76 -22.40
N GLU A 158 -1.85 14.20 -22.21
CA GLU A 158 -0.87 13.96 -23.29
C GLU A 158 -1.36 12.91 -24.30
N ARG A 159 -2.13 11.91 -23.86
CA ARG A 159 -2.73 10.89 -24.74
C ARG A 159 -3.95 11.38 -25.52
N GLY A 160 -4.67 12.37 -25.00
CA GLY A 160 -5.77 13.04 -25.69
C GLY A 160 -7.02 12.19 -25.96
N ASP A 161 -7.19 11.04 -25.28
CA ASP A 161 -8.42 10.25 -25.37
C ASP A 161 -9.54 10.89 -24.55
N LEU A 162 -10.54 11.45 -25.23
CA LEU A 162 -11.64 12.19 -24.63
C LEU A 162 -12.49 11.37 -23.65
N GLU A 163 -12.70 10.08 -23.92
CA GLU A 163 -13.50 9.21 -23.05
C GLU A 163 -12.70 8.78 -21.83
N GLU A 164 -11.39 8.62 -21.97
CA GLU A 164 -10.48 8.41 -20.85
C GLU A 164 -10.39 9.65 -19.94
N MET A 165 -10.23 10.85 -20.53
CA MET A 165 -10.25 12.12 -19.82
C MET A 165 -11.53 12.30 -18.98
N LYS A 166 -12.70 12.00 -19.56
CA LYS A 166 -14.00 12.08 -18.87
C LYS A 166 -14.13 11.10 -17.70
N ARG A 167 -13.66 9.85 -17.88
CA ARG A 167 -13.67 8.83 -16.82
C ARG A 167 -12.76 9.23 -15.66
N GLU A 168 -11.60 9.79 -15.96
CA GLU A 168 -10.66 10.25 -14.96
C GLU A 168 -11.21 11.44 -14.17
N ILE A 169 -11.81 12.44 -14.86
CA ILE A 169 -12.52 13.55 -14.21
C ILE A 169 -13.58 13.05 -13.22
N ALA A 170 -14.41 12.08 -13.64
CA ALA A 170 -15.47 11.54 -12.78
C ALA A 170 -14.90 10.85 -11.53
N THR A 171 -13.82 10.10 -11.69
CA THR A 171 -13.13 9.39 -10.60
C THR A 171 -12.52 10.38 -9.61
N VAL A 172 -11.75 11.36 -10.09
CA VAL A 172 -11.08 12.37 -9.24
C VAL A 172 -12.11 13.25 -8.53
N ARG A 173 -13.21 13.66 -9.18
CA ARG A 173 -14.31 14.39 -8.54
C ARG A 173 -14.94 13.61 -7.39
N SER A 174 -15.20 12.33 -7.61
CA SER A 174 -15.77 11.45 -6.58
C SER A 174 -14.83 11.35 -5.36
N ALA A 175 -13.52 11.18 -5.61
CA ALA A 175 -12.50 11.10 -4.56
C ALA A 175 -12.35 12.42 -3.77
N LEU A 176 -12.32 13.56 -4.46
CA LEU A 176 -12.27 14.87 -3.80
C LEU A 176 -13.54 15.17 -3.00
N ALA A 177 -14.72 14.81 -3.52
CA ALA A 177 -15.98 14.97 -2.79
C ALA A 177 -16.02 14.10 -1.52
N ALA A 178 -15.48 12.87 -1.59
CA ALA A 178 -15.33 12.01 -0.42
C ALA A 178 -14.37 12.62 0.62
N LEU A 179 -13.27 13.24 0.19
CA LEU A 179 -12.34 13.95 1.09
C LEU A 179 -12.99 15.17 1.76
N ASP A 180 -13.72 15.99 1.00
CA ASP A 180 -14.40 17.19 1.52
C ASP A 180 -15.56 16.86 2.48
N ALA A 181 -16.17 15.69 2.32
CA ALA A 181 -17.28 15.22 3.16
C ALA A 181 -16.86 14.76 4.56
N VAL A 182 -15.55 14.66 4.87
CA VAL A 182 -15.05 14.26 6.20
C VAL A 182 -14.64 15.51 7.01
N PRO A 183 -15.48 16.02 7.92
CA PRO A 183 -15.18 17.24 8.66
C PRO A 183 -14.08 16.96 9.69
N GLY A 184 -13.01 17.76 9.68
CA GLY A 184 -11.96 17.69 10.70
C GLY A 184 -10.75 16.83 10.34
N VAL A 185 -10.64 16.36 9.09
CA VAL A 185 -9.37 15.88 8.53
C VAL A 185 -8.45 17.09 8.32
N ARG A 186 -7.93 17.66 9.42
CA ARG A 186 -6.55 18.17 9.37
C ARG A 186 -5.70 16.91 9.24
N THR A 187 -5.52 16.55 7.98
CA THR A 187 -4.66 15.51 7.43
C THR A 187 -3.65 15.05 8.47
N THR A 188 -3.69 13.76 8.82
CA THR A 188 -2.55 13.04 9.38
C THR A 188 -1.42 13.03 8.35
N ARG A 189 -0.86 14.21 8.04
CA ARG A 189 0.36 14.51 7.26
C ARG A 189 0.61 13.77 5.94
N ALA A 190 -0.31 12.94 5.45
CA ALA A 190 -0.14 12.08 4.27
C ALA A 190 -0.73 12.66 2.97
N LEU A 191 -1.57 13.69 3.08
CA LEU A 191 -1.89 14.61 1.99
C LEU A 191 -1.70 15.99 2.60
N ALA A 192 -0.55 16.64 2.39
CA ALA A 192 -0.45 18.05 2.75
C ALA A 192 -1.57 18.79 2.00
N ASP A 193 -2.18 19.80 2.62
CA ASP A 193 -3.21 20.64 1.97
C ASP A 193 -2.75 21.11 0.56
N ASP A 194 -1.44 21.29 0.40
CA ASP A 194 -0.76 21.59 -0.86
C ASP A 194 -0.98 20.51 -1.95
N HIS A 195 -0.91 19.22 -1.62
CA HIS A 195 -1.16 18.15 -2.60
C HIS A 195 -2.62 18.09 -3.03
N VAL A 196 -3.57 18.37 -2.14
CA VAL A 196 -4.99 18.43 -2.51
C VAL A 196 -5.24 19.63 -3.43
N ALA A 197 -4.55 20.75 -3.18
CA ALA A 197 -4.59 21.90 -4.09
C ALA A 197 -4.00 21.57 -5.47
N ASP A 198 -2.89 20.84 -5.53
CA ASP A 198 -2.28 20.40 -6.79
C ASP A 198 -3.20 19.46 -7.58
N VAL A 199 -3.86 18.50 -6.90
CA VAL A 199 -4.85 17.60 -7.53
C VAL A 199 -6.05 18.38 -8.08
N ARG A 200 -6.53 19.39 -7.34
CA ARG A 200 -7.62 20.26 -7.81
C ARG A 200 -7.21 21.12 -9.01
N ALA A 201 -5.98 21.62 -9.03
CA ALA A 201 -5.45 22.39 -10.16
C ALA A 201 -5.33 21.50 -11.41
N ALA A 202 -4.78 20.29 -11.27
CA ALA A 202 -4.67 19.33 -12.37
C ALA A 202 -6.05 18.89 -12.90
N LEU A 203 -7.04 18.71 -12.01
CA LEU A 203 -8.42 18.42 -12.42
C LEU A 203 -9.01 19.57 -13.25
N ALA A 204 -8.77 20.82 -12.85
CA ALA A 204 -9.27 21.98 -13.59
C ALA A 204 -8.62 22.10 -14.99
N GLU A 205 -7.33 21.80 -15.12
CA GLU A 205 -6.64 21.72 -16.41
C GLU A 205 -7.24 20.63 -17.32
N LEU A 206 -7.50 19.45 -16.77
CA LEU A 206 -8.12 18.33 -17.48
C LEU A 206 -9.55 18.67 -17.94
N GLU A 207 -10.35 19.32 -17.08
CA GLU A 207 -11.71 19.76 -17.43
C GLU A 207 -11.72 20.82 -18.54
N ALA A 208 -10.76 21.75 -18.53
CA ALA A 208 -10.61 22.75 -19.58
C ALA A 208 -10.26 22.11 -20.93
N ALA A 209 -9.33 21.16 -20.95
CA ALA A 209 -8.94 20.44 -22.16
C ALA A 209 -10.09 19.63 -22.78
N VAL A 210 -10.93 18.99 -21.94
CA VAL A 210 -12.14 18.31 -22.41
C VAL A 210 -13.12 19.30 -23.02
N ALA A 211 -13.33 20.47 -22.39
CA ALA A 211 -14.23 21.49 -22.91
C ALA A 211 -13.77 22.08 -24.25
N GLU A 212 -12.46 22.29 -24.43
CA GLU A 212 -11.87 22.72 -25.72
C GLU A 212 -11.99 21.65 -26.81
N SER A 213 -11.95 20.37 -26.44
CA SER A 213 -12.08 19.25 -27.39
C SER A 213 -13.53 19.02 -27.84
N GLU A 214 -14.51 19.55 -27.11
CA GLU A 214 -15.95 19.46 -27.42
C GLU A 214 -16.49 20.68 -28.17
N SER A 215 -15.71 21.76 -28.30
CA SER A 215 -16.06 23.00 -29.01
C SER A 215 -15.67 22.97 -30.49
#